data_AF-A0A926TNP4-F1
#
_entry.id   AF-A0A926TNP4-F1
#
_cell.length_a   1.000
_cell.length_b   1.000
_cell.length_c   1.000
_cell.angle_alpha   90.00
_cell.angle_beta   90.00
_cell.angle_gamma   90.00
#
_symmetry.space_group_name_H-M   'P 1'
#
loop_
_entity.id
_entity.type
_entity.pdbx_description
1 polymer ?
#
loop_
_entity_poly.entity_id
_entity_poly.type
_entity_poly.pdbx_seq_one_letter_code
_entity_poly.pdbx_strand_id
1 'polypeptide(L)' 'MGEQFFLQFTPVDSDCYQLFPNQFSQAYPGTLNILKGDNGTFHKAKNLVFPDSII' A
#
# COMPACT_ATOMS: atom_id res chain seq x y z
N MET A 1 3.33 20.07 9.98
CA MET A 1 3.04 19.93 8.54
C MET A 1 3.02 18.44 8.25
N GLY A 2 2.00 17.94 7.55
CA GLY A 2 1.91 16.53 7.16
C GLY A 2 2.33 16.36 5.71
N GLU A 3 2.81 15.16 5.36
CA GLU A 3 3.09 14.78 3.98
C GLU A 3 1.91 13.96 3.43
N GLN A 4 1.68 14.05 2.12
CA GLN A 4 0.66 13.28 1.43
C GLN A 4 1.33 12.43 0.35
N PHE A 5 1.04 11.14 0.37
CA PHE A 5 1.37 10.20 -0.69
C PHE A 5 0.06 9.79 -1.38
N PHE A 6 -0.03 9.97 -2.70
CA PHE A 6 -1.26 9.72 -3.46
C PHE A 6 -0.95 8.99 -4.76
N LEU A 7 -1.71 7.93 -5.02
CA LEU A 7 -1.71 7.17 -6.27
C LEU A 7 -3.16 6.93 -6.69
N GLN A 8 -3.41 7.00 -7.99
CA GLN A 8 -4.72 6.74 -8.57
C GLN A 8 -4.64 5.56 -9.54
N PHE A 9 -5.53 4.60 -9.35
CA PHE A 9 -5.60 3.38 -10.15
C PHE A 9 -7.01 3.14 -10.67
N THR A 10 -7.08 2.52 -11.84
CA THR A 10 -8.33 2.01 -12.44
C THR A 10 -8.00 0.68 -13.12
N PRO A 11 -8.68 -0.43 -12.79
CA PRO A 11 -9.78 -0.57 -11.82
C PRO A 11 -9.30 -0.56 -10.35
N VAL A 12 -10.26 -0.54 -9.42
CA VAL A 12 -10.00 -0.69 -7.98
C VAL A 12 -10.13 -2.18 -7.62
N ASP A 13 -9.03 -2.91 -7.76
CA ASP A 13 -8.93 -4.32 -7.40
C ASP A 13 -7.62 -4.62 -6.63
N SER A 14 -7.44 -5.89 -6.25
CA SER A 14 -6.30 -6.34 -5.45
C SER A 14 -4.97 -6.21 -6.19
N ASP A 15 -4.96 -6.43 -7.51
CA ASP A 15 -3.75 -6.38 -8.32
C ASP A 15 -3.29 -4.92 -8.46
N CYS A 16 -4.22 -3.99 -8.65
CA CYS A 16 -3.95 -2.56 -8.60
C CYS A 16 -3.55 -2.11 -7.20
N TYR A 17 -4.20 -2.61 -6.14
CA TYR A 17 -3.85 -2.25 -4.78
C TYR A 17 -2.43 -2.66 -4.40
N GLN A 18 -1.91 -3.79 -4.89
CA GLN A 18 -0.53 -4.24 -4.67
C GLN A 18 0.51 -3.20 -5.10
N LEU A 19 0.20 -2.34 -6.08
CA LEU A 19 1.09 -1.27 -6.49
C LEU A 19 1.29 -0.22 -5.39
N PHE A 20 0.30 0.00 -4.53
CA PHE A 20 0.40 0.97 -3.44
C PHE A 20 1.53 0.64 -2.44
N PRO A 21 1.55 -0.51 -1.73
CA PRO A 21 2.63 -0.82 -0.79
C PRO A 21 4.00 -0.91 -1.50
N ASN A 22 4.03 -1.36 -2.76
CA ASN A 22 5.27 -1.41 -3.55
C ASN A 22 5.88 -0.02 -3.79
N GLN A 23 5.06 0.94 -4.21
CA GLN A 23 5.50 2.32 -4.48
C GLN A 23 5.75 3.08 -3.17
N PHE A 24 4.94 2.83 -2.14
CA PHE A 24 5.07 3.46 -0.84
C PHE A 24 6.40 3.08 -0.16
N SER A 25 6.79 1.80 -0.17
CA SER A 25 8.09 1.36 0.36
C SER A 25 9.28 2.00 -0.37
N GLN A 26 9.17 2.21 -1.69
CA GLN A 26 10.20 2.89 -2.49
C GLN A 26 10.27 4.40 -2.22
N ALA A 27 9.12 5.05 -1.97
CA ALA A 27 9.06 6.47 -1.68
C ALA A 27 9.65 6.83 -0.30
N TYR A 28 9.60 5.88 0.64
CA TYR A 28 10.10 6.05 2.01
C TYR A 28 11.14 4.98 2.36
N PRO A 29 12.32 4.98 1.71
CA PRO A 29 13.32 3.95 1.93
C PRO A 29 13.96 4.09 3.32
N GLY A 30 14.27 2.95 3.96
CA GLY A 30 14.94 2.91 5.26
C GLY A 30 14.05 3.23 6.46
N THR A 31 12.74 3.36 6.27
CA THR A 31 11.76 3.51 7.36
C THR A 31 10.90 2.25 7.52
N LEU A 32 10.40 2.05 8.73
CA LEU A 32 9.34 1.08 9.02
C LEU A 32 8.01 1.85 9.11
N ASN A 33 7.06 1.51 8.27
CA ASN A 33 5.81 2.26 8.11
C ASN A 33 4.60 1.42 8.52
N ILE A 34 3.59 2.05 9.13
CA ILE A 34 2.33 1.41 9.50
C ILE A 34 1.29 1.76 8.45
N LEU A 35 0.69 0.76 7.81
CA LEU A 35 -0.35 0.95 6.80
C LEU A 35 -1.72 0.58 7.38
N LYS A 36 -2.56 1.60 7.62
CA LYS A 36 -3.92 1.40 8.10
C LYS A 36 -4.92 1.42 6.94
N GLY A 37 -5.39 0.24 6.55
CA GLY A 37 -6.52 0.07 5.62
C GLY A 37 -7.88 -0.03 6.35
N ASP A 38 -8.96 0.11 5.58
CA ASP A 38 -10.29 -0.32 6.01
C ASP A 38 -10.51 -1.81 5.71
N ASN A 39 -11.72 -2.32 5.99
CA ASN A 39 -12.08 -3.73 5.75
C ASN A 39 -12.50 -4.04 4.30
N GLY A 40 -12.13 -3.21 3.32
CA GLY A 40 -12.33 -3.45 1.89
C GLY A 40 -11.82 -4.84 1.47
N THR A 41 -12.52 -5.48 0.53
CA THR A 41 -12.21 -6.84 0.10
C THR A 41 -10.82 -6.93 -0.54
N PHE A 42 -10.45 -5.95 -1.36
CA PHE A 42 -9.15 -5.90 -2.04
C PHE A 42 -7.99 -5.62 -1.09
N HIS A 43 -8.20 -4.94 0.05
CA HIS A 43 -7.19 -4.76 1.11
C HIS A 43 -6.86 -6.06 1.87
N LYS A 44 -7.71 -7.09 1.74
CA LYS A 44 -7.58 -8.38 2.44
C LYS A 44 -7.33 -9.55 1.48
N ALA A 45 -6.99 -9.26 0.23
CA ALA A 45 -6.79 -10.31 -0.75
C ALA A 45 -5.57 -11.15 -0.38
N LYS A 46 -5.73 -12.48 -0.47
CA LYS A 46 -4.70 -13.44 -0.01
C LYS A 46 -3.39 -13.38 -0.80
N ASN A 47 -3.43 -12.81 -2.00
CA ASN A 47 -2.28 -12.65 -2.88
C ASN A 47 -1.53 -11.32 -2.66
N LEU A 48 -1.95 -10.48 -1.72
CA LEU A 48 -1.19 -9.30 -1.35
C LEU A 48 0.11 -9.70 -0.64
N VAL A 49 1.21 -9.09 -1.09
CA VAL A 49 2.54 -9.26 -0.52
C VAL A 49 3.02 -7.89 -0.04
N PHE A 50 3.12 -7.71 1.27
CA PHE A 50 3.65 -6.47 1.84
C PHE A 50 5.19 -6.54 1.89
N PRO A 51 5.89 -5.47 1.48
CA PRO A 51 7.31 -5.32 1.76
C PRO A 51 7.59 -5.37 3.27
N ASP A 52 8.76 -5.90 3.67
CA ASP A 52 9.18 -6.01 5.09
C ASP A 52 9.15 -4.68 5.86
N SER A 53 9.20 -3.56 5.13
CA SER A 53 9.14 -2.20 5.67
C SER A 53 7.72 -1.71 5.99
N ILE A 54 6.69 -2.54 5.82
CA ILE A 54 5.28 -2.18 6.03
C ILE A 54 4.64 -3.19 6.99
N ILE A 55 3.99 -2.67 8.03
CA ILE A 55 3.20 -3.42 9.02
C ILE A 55 1.73 -3.04 8.92
#